data_AF-A0A2N1QGT8-F1
#
_entry.id   AF-A0A2N1QGT8-F1
#
_cell.length_a   1.000
_cell.length_b   1.000
_cell.length_c   1.000
_cell.angle_alpha   90.00
_cell.angle_beta   90.00
_cell.angle_gamma   90.00
#
_symmetry.space_group_name_H-M   'P 1'
#
loop_
_entity.id
_entity.type
_entity.pdbx_description
1 polymer ?
#
loop_
_entity_poly.entity_id
_entity_poly.type
_entity_poly.pdbx_seq_one_letter_code
_entity_poly.pdbx_strand_id
1 'polypeptide(L)'
;MQLGGTDATTVFASSPHSASLLASLPVVGTYDANLTSTNQTSNTTQVTLPIFTLSELAQYTGANGTTAYIAVNGVIYNVTNAFTNGQHQGMQLGGTDATTVFASSPHSASLLTSLQVVGSLEGYDVIVTNTSSTSTTNNSTYDDDDDEYEDEDEYEDENEIENEIEEGIDD
;
A
#
# COMPACT_ATOMS: atom_id res chain seq x y z
N MET A 1 -52.68 40.45 -22.15
CA MET A 1 -52.31 39.54 -21.06
C MET A 1 -52.04 38.16 -21.67
N GLN A 2 -50.97 37.50 -21.18
CA GLN A 2 -50.48 36.14 -21.47
C GLN A 2 -50.01 35.88 -22.93
N LEU A 3 -48.71 35.95 -23.29
CA LEU A 3 -47.51 35.13 -22.92
C LEU A 3 -47.71 33.67 -23.35
N GLY A 4 -46.96 33.02 -24.25
CA GLY A 4 -45.76 33.34 -25.03
C GLY A 4 -45.45 32.11 -25.91
N GLY A 5 -44.86 32.32 -27.09
CA GLY A 5 -44.47 31.24 -28.00
C GLY A 5 -43.22 30.50 -27.53
N THR A 6 -43.15 29.20 -27.83
CA THR A 6 -41.92 28.41 -27.70
C THR A 6 -41.45 28.04 -29.10
N ASP A 7 -40.33 28.64 -29.48
CA ASP A 7 -39.65 28.47 -30.75
C ASP A 7 -38.98 27.10 -30.91
N ALA A 8 -38.70 26.81 -32.17
CA ALA A 8 -38.19 25.57 -32.70
C ALA A 8 -36.67 25.37 -32.51
N THR A 9 -36.27 24.10 -32.71
CA THR A 9 -34.98 23.65 -33.27
C THR A 9 -33.78 23.57 -32.32
N THR A 10 -33.25 22.35 -32.18
CA THR A 10 -31.86 21.95 -32.49
C THR A 10 -31.25 21.03 -31.43
N VAL A 11 -30.88 19.83 -31.91
CA VAL A 11 -30.00 18.86 -31.27
C VAL A 11 -28.52 19.27 -31.44
N PHE A 12 -27.76 19.34 -30.34
CA PHE A 12 -26.29 19.27 -30.26
C PHE A 12 -25.97 18.72 -28.86
N ALA A 13 -25.50 17.47 -28.73
CA ALA A 13 -24.09 17.06 -28.70
C ALA A 13 -23.30 17.59 -27.49
N SER A 14 -22.79 16.64 -26.68
CA SER A 14 -21.53 16.66 -25.89
C SER A 14 -21.30 17.78 -24.85
N SER A 15 -20.81 17.35 -23.67
CA SER A 15 -20.22 18.16 -22.59
C SER A 15 -19.49 19.42 -23.08
N PRO A 16 -19.58 20.55 -22.35
CA PRO A 16 -18.58 20.79 -21.29
C PRO A 16 -19.05 21.73 -20.17
N HIS A 17 -18.55 21.55 -18.94
CA HIS A 17 -18.27 22.70 -18.08
C HIS A 17 -16.95 22.47 -17.34
N SER A 18 -15.88 23.00 -17.95
CA SER A 18 -14.63 23.29 -17.28
C SER A 18 -14.85 24.29 -16.15
N ALA A 19 -14.42 23.98 -14.94
CA ALA A 19 -14.09 25.01 -13.95
C ALA A 19 -12.59 25.30 -14.09
N SER A 20 -12.30 26.46 -14.66
CA SER A 20 -10.96 27.03 -14.76
C SER A 20 -10.64 27.74 -13.44
N LEU A 21 -9.47 27.48 -12.86
CA LEU A 21 -8.79 28.46 -12.01
C LEU A 21 -7.33 28.53 -12.49
N LEU A 22 -7.08 29.46 -13.40
CA LEU A 22 -5.74 30.00 -13.60
C LEU A 22 -5.38 30.82 -12.37
N ALA A 23 -4.41 30.33 -11.60
CA ALA A 23 -3.56 31.21 -10.79
C ALA A 23 -2.19 31.29 -11.49
N SER A 24 -2.04 32.28 -12.37
CA SER A 24 -0.71 32.76 -12.75
C SER A 24 -0.08 33.45 -11.55
N LEU A 25 0.90 32.82 -10.90
CA LEU A 25 1.83 33.52 -10.02
C LEU A 25 3.19 33.63 -10.72
N PRO A 26 3.72 34.84 -10.97
CA PRO A 26 5.15 35.00 -11.04
C PRO A 26 5.68 35.05 -9.61
N VAL A 27 6.45 34.04 -9.19
CA VAL A 27 7.40 34.27 -8.11
C VAL A 27 8.80 33.93 -8.61
N VAL A 28 9.46 34.97 -9.14
CA VAL A 28 10.91 35.09 -9.01
C VAL A 28 11.15 35.34 -7.53
N GLY A 29 11.56 34.28 -6.85
CA GLY A 29 12.05 34.31 -5.48
C GLY A 29 13.14 33.26 -5.39
N THR A 30 14.39 33.70 -5.53
CA THR A 30 15.55 32.89 -5.24
C THR A 30 15.49 32.49 -3.77
N TYR A 31 15.16 31.23 -3.48
CA TYR A 31 15.48 30.67 -2.17
C TYR A 31 16.97 30.35 -2.21
N ASP A 32 17.71 31.06 -1.37
CA ASP A 32 19.13 30.83 -1.14
C ASP A 32 19.34 29.34 -0.86
N ALA A 33 20.14 28.72 -1.70
CA ALA A 33 20.58 27.36 -1.52
C ALA A 33 21.48 27.35 -0.28
N ASN A 34 20.96 26.95 0.87
CA ASN A 34 21.83 26.42 1.90
C ASN A 34 22.21 24.97 1.53
N LEU A 35 22.97 24.87 0.44
CA LEU A 35 23.81 23.73 0.10
C LEU A 35 25.02 23.77 1.03
N THR A 36 24.85 23.31 2.27
CA THR A 36 26.00 22.80 3.03
C THR A 36 26.27 21.38 2.58
N SER A 37 27.15 21.30 1.58
CA SER A 37 27.80 20.12 1.06
C SER A 37 28.53 19.33 2.15
N THR A 38 28.27 18.03 2.22
CA THR A 38 29.31 17.01 2.50
C THR A 38 29.06 15.78 1.63
N ASN A 39 29.90 15.66 0.58
CA ASN A 39 30.21 14.52 -0.28
C ASN A 39 29.56 13.15 0.04
N GLN A 40 28.59 12.75 -0.79
CA GLN A 40 28.55 11.43 -1.43
C GLN A 40 27.63 11.50 -2.66
N THR A 41 28.16 11.13 -3.82
CA THR A 41 27.41 11.10 -5.09
C THR A 41 26.42 9.94 -5.07
N SER A 42 25.21 10.22 -4.61
CA SER A 42 24.00 9.46 -4.91
C SER A 42 22.93 10.49 -5.27
N ASN A 43 22.60 10.61 -6.55
CA ASN A 43 21.51 11.48 -7.00
C ASN A 43 20.18 10.83 -6.60
N THR A 44 19.81 10.95 -5.32
CA THR A 44 18.54 10.51 -4.79
C THR A 44 17.53 11.64 -5.01
N THR A 45 16.69 11.52 -6.04
CA THR A 45 15.54 12.41 -6.22
C THR A 45 14.46 11.98 -5.23
N GLN A 46 14.31 12.78 -4.18
CA GLN A 46 13.25 12.63 -3.21
C GLN A 46 11.91 13.06 -3.85
N VAL A 47 10.98 12.12 -4.01
CA VAL A 47 9.65 12.38 -4.57
C VAL A 47 8.63 12.37 -3.44
N THR A 48 7.95 13.49 -3.24
CA THR A 48 6.81 13.56 -2.31
C THR A 48 5.58 12.97 -2.99
N LEU A 49 4.90 12.02 -2.35
CA LEU A 49 3.67 11.44 -2.87
C LEU A 49 2.47 12.38 -2.62
N PRO A 50 1.38 12.24 -3.39
CA PRO A 50 0.17 13.04 -3.22
C PRO A 50 -0.42 13.00 -1.80
N ILE A 51 -1.06 14.12 -1.42
CA ILE A 51 -1.88 14.24 -0.22
C ILE A 51 -3.34 14.24 -0.67
N PHE A 52 -4.18 13.45 -0.02
CA PHE A 52 -5.60 13.31 -0.32
C PHE A 52 -6.44 13.84 0.83
N THR A 53 -7.44 14.64 0.53
CA THR A 53 -8.59 14.84 1.42
C THR A 53 -9.49 13.60 1.40
N LEU A 54 -10.38 13.46 2.39
CA LEU A 54 -11.41 12.40 2.36
C LEU A 54 -12.31 12.52 1.13
N SER A 55 -12.60 13.75 0.68
CA SER A 55 -13.45 13.98 -0.50
C SER A 55 -12.76 13.55 -1.80
N GLU A 56 -11.44 13.73 -1.91
CA GLU A 56 -10.68 13.26 -3.07
C GLU A 56 -10.54 11.75 -3.04
N LEU A 57 -10.27 11.16 -1.88
CA LEU A 57 -10.23 9.70 -1.71
C LEU A 57 -11.54 9.05 -2.13
N ALA A 58 -12.69 9.65 -1.78
CA ALA A 58 -14.03 9.16 -2.12
C ALA A 58 -14.31 9.00 -3.61
N GLN A 59 -13.49 9.58 -4.50
CA GLN A 59 -13.62 9.41 -5.95
C GLN A 59 -13.04 8.07 -6.44
N TYR A 60 -12.17 7.43 -5.66
CA TYR A 60 -11.47 6.19 -6.01
C TYR A 60 -12.20 4.99 -5.42
N THR A 61 -13.47 4.84 -5.78
CA THR A 61 -14.37 3.84 -5.20
C THR A 61 -14.13 2.42 -5.70
N GLY A 62 -13.47 2.24 -6.85
CA GLY A 62 -13.37 0.96 -7.53
C GLY A 62 -14.61 0.57 -8.33
N ALA A 63 -15.71 1.32 -8.24
CA ALA A 63 -16.96 0.96 -8.90
C ALA A 63 -16.80 0.83 -10.42
N ASN A 64 -17.48 -0.13 -11.03
CA ASN A 64 -17.41 -0.42 -12.47
C ASN A 64 -15.98 -0.77 -12.95
N GLY A 65 -15.17 -1.42 -12.10
CA GLY A 65 -13.80 -1.80 -12.42
C GLY A 65 -12.83 -0.63 -12.54
N THR A 66 -13.17 0.53 -11.97
CA THR A 66 -12.27 1.68 -11.89
C THR A 66 -11.25 1.51 -10.76
N THR A 67 -10.34 2.47 -10.62
CA THR A 67 -9.33 2.48 -9.55
C THR A 67 -9.98 2.52 -8.16
N ALA A 68 -9.47 1.69 -7.25
CA ALA A 68 -9.91 1.62 -5.86
C ALA A 68 -8.76 1.96 -4.91
N TYR A 69 -8.93 2.99 -4.07
CA TYR A 69 -7.98 3.36 -3.02
C TYR A 69 -8.61 3.26 -1.64
N ILE A 70 -7.81 2.99 -0.62
CA ILE A 70 -8.23 3.06 0.80
C ILE A 70 -7.17 3.79 1.62
N ALA A 71 -7.58 4.43 2.70
CA ALA A 71 -6.65 4.89 3.73
C ALA A 71 -6.58 3.87 4.88
N VAL A 72 -5.38 3.61 5.39
CA VAL A 72 -5.16 2.91 6.65
C VAL A 72 -4.09 3.65 7.45
N ASN A 73 -4.44 4.14 8.64
CA ASN A 73 -3.57 4.97 9.48
C ASN A 73 -2.94 6.15 8.73
N GLY A 74 -3.71 6.80 7.86
CA GLY A 74 -3.25 7.94 7.07
C GLY A 74 -2.43 7.61 5.82
N VAL A 75 -2.11 6.34 5.55
CA VAL A 75 -1.43 5.93 4.32
C VAL A 75 -2.47 5.51 3.28
N ILE A 76 -2.34 6.02 2.05
CA ILE A 76 -3.24 5.67 0.93
C ILE A 76 -2.64 4.52 0.13
N TYR A 77 -3.39 3.42 0.05
CA TYR A 77 -3.00 2.21 -0.67
C TYR A 77 -3.86 2.00 -1.91
N ASN A 78 -3.23 1.54 -2.99
CA ASN A 78 -3.92 1.04 -4.18
C ASN A 78 -4.38 -0.40 -3.96
N VAL A 79 -5.69 -0.60 -3.92
CA VAL A 79 -6.34 -1.91 -3.74
C VAL A 79 -7.11 -2.38 -4.97
N THR A 80 -6.93 -1.72 -6.12
CA THR A 80 -7.67 -2.00 -7.36
C THR A 80 -7.65 -3.50 -7.73
N ASN A 81 -6.51 -4.16 -7.55
CA ASN A 81 -6.35 -5.58 -7.89
C ASN A 81 -6.77 -6.53 -6.75
N ALA A 82 -6.91 -6.03 -5.53
CA ALA A 82 -7.27 -6.82 -4.37
C ALA A 82 -8.80 -6.79 -4.11
N PHE A 83 -9.46 -5.67 -4.43
CA PHE A 83 -10.84 -5.39 -4.06
C PHE A 83 -11.69 -5.29 -5.33
N THR A 84 -12.39 -6.37 -5.69
CA THR A 84 -13.25 -6.39 -6.87
C THR A 84 -14.35 -5.35 -6.75
N ASN A 85 -14.42 -4.40 -7.69
CA ASN A 85 -15.31 -3.24 -7.64
C ASN A 85 -15.17 -2.40 -6.35
N GLY A 86 -13.97 -2.38 -5.73
CA GLY A 86 -13.73 -1.72 -4.46
C GLY A 86 -14.38 -2.38 -3.24
N GLN A 87 -14.88 -3.61 -3.41
CA GLN A 87 -15.48 -4.38 -2.33
C GLN A 87 -14.50 -5.42 -1.79
N HIS A 88 -14.57 -5.63 -0.48
CA HIS A 88 -13.84 -6.69 0.21
C HIS A 88 -14.73 -7.27 1.31
N GLN A 89 -14.89 -8.60 1.34
CA GLN A 89 -15.74 -9.31 2.31
C GLN A 89 -17.18 -8.77 2.40
N GLY A 90 -17.76 -8.35 1.27
CA GLY A 90 -19.12 -7.80 1.20
C GLY A 90 -19.26 -6.34 1.65
N MET A 91 -18.17 -5.65 1.95
CA MET A 91 -18.16 -4.22 2.30
C MET A 91 -17.61 -3.38 1.16
N GLN A 92 -18.24 -2.25 0.87
CA GLN A 92 -17.70 -1.23 -0.03
C GLN A 92 -16.65 -0.41 0.74
N LEU A 93 -15.36 -0.67 0.47
CA LEU A 93 -14.25 -0.01 1.17
C LEU A 93 -13.48 0.96 0.27
N GLY A 94 -13.50 0.74 -1.05
CA GLY A 94 -12.87 1.67 -1.99
C GLY A 94 -13.41 3.09 -1.81
N GLY A 95 -12.49 4.05 -1.72
CA GLY A 95 -12.74 5.46 -1.50
C GLY A 95 -12.95 5.85 -0.04
N THR A 96 -12.58 5.00 0.93
CA THR A 96 -12.83 5.26 2.36
C THR A 96 -11.58 5.17 3.22
N ASP A 97 -11.65 5.75 4.41
CA ASP A 97 -10.73 5.41 5.50
C ASP A 97 -11.16 4.08 6.13
N ALA A 98 -10.40 3.04 5.81
CA ALA A 98 -10.65 1.68 6.24
C ALA A 98 -9.91 1.32 7.55
N THR A 99 -9.30 2.30 8.24
CA THR A 99 -8.47 2.06 9.44
C THR A 99 -9.18 1.21 10.49
N THR A 100 -10.41 1.58 10.86
CA THR A 100 -11.17 0.87 11.89
C THR A 100 -11.56 -0.55 11.45
N VAL A 101 -11.93 -0.70 10.17
CA VAL A 101 -12.31 -2.00 9.59
C VAL A 101 -11.10 -2.93 9.53
N PHE A 102 -9.95 -2.41 9.11
CA PHE A 102 -8.69 -3.15 9.05
C PHE A 102 -8.26 -3.61 10.45
N ALA A 103 -8.29 -2.73 11.45
CA ALA A 103 -7.94 -3.05 12.83
C ALA A 103 -8.84 -4.11 13.47
N SER A 104 -10.09 -4.24 12.99
CA SER A 104 -11.06 -5.24 13.47
C SER A 104 -11.02 -6.54 12.67
N SER A 105 -10.18 -6.63 11.65
CA SER A 105 -10.10 -7.78 10.75
C SER A 105 -9.03 -8.79 11.21
N PRO A 106 -9.11 -10.07 10.81
CA PRO A 106 -8.08 -11.08 11.15
C PRO A 106 -6.78 -10.91 10.35
N HIS A 107 -6.56 -9.77 9.70
CA HIS A 107 -5.41 -9.51 8.83
C HIS A 107 -4.27 -8.83 9.57
N SER A 108 -3.04 -9.26 9.29
CA SER A 108 -1.82 -8.63 9.78
C SER A 108 -1.44 -7.42 8.92
N ALA A 109 -0.79 -6.42 9.54
CA ALA A 109 -0.24 -5.24 8.85
C ALA A 109 0.71 -5.59 7.70
N SER A 110 1.36 -6.76 7.74
CA SER A 110 2.22 -7.28 6.68
C SER A 110 1.52 -7.43 5.33
N LEU A 111 0.19 -7.53 5.28
CA LEU A 111 -0.51 -7.54 3.98
C LEU A 111 -0.46 -6.18 3.28
N LEU A 112 -0.45 -5.08 4.04
CA LEU A 112 -0.38 -3.73 3.49
C LEU A 112 0.96 -3.44 2.79
N THR A 113 2.03 -4.13 3.16
CA THR A 113 3.35 -3.94 2.53
C THR A 113 3.43 -4.51 1.12
N SER A 114 2.48 -5.36 0.73
CA SER A 114 2.36 -5.87 -0.65
C SER A 114 1.55 -4.93 -1.56
N LEU A 115 0.83 -3.97 -0.96
CA LEU A 115 0.05 -2.99 -1.70
C LEU A 115 0.92 -1.78 -2.05
N GLN A 116 0.64 -1.20 -3.22
CA GLN A 116 1.31 0.02 -3.64
C GLN A 116 0.82 1.20 -2.80
N VAL A 117 1.75 1.88 -2.13
CA VAL A 117 1.49 3.19 -1.49
C VAL A 117 1.42 4.25 -2.57
N VAL A 118 0.34 5.04 -2.57
CA VAL A 118 0.10 6.08 -3.57
C VAL A 118 -0.04 7.48 -2.97
N GLY A 119 0.01 7.62 -1.65
CA GLY A 119 -0.05 8.93 -1.00
C GLY A 119 -0.36 8.86 0.49
N SER A 120 -0.68 10.02 1.04
CA SER A 120 -1.06 10.23 2.44
C SER A 120 -2.43 10.91 2.55
N LEU A 121 -3.13 10.68 3.65
CA LEU A 121 -4.37 11.39 3.97
C LEU A 121 -4.03 12.73 4.64
N GLU A 122 -4.82 13.77 4.36
CA GLU A 122 -4.66 15.08 4.99
C GLU A 122 -4.65 14.98 6.52
N GLY A 123 -3.76 15.75 7.17
CA GLY A 123 -3.61 15.71 8.63
C GLY A 123 -2.73 14.58 9.18
N TYR A 124 -2.20 13.71 8.31
CA TYR A 124 -1.20 12.70 8.66
C TYR A 124 0.18 13.05 8.10
N ASP A 125 1.19 12.23 8.44
CA ASP A 125 2.54 12.37 7.92
C ASP A 125 2.56 12.23 6.39
N VAL A 126 3.27 13.16 5.74
CA VAL A 126 3.46 13.16 4.30
C VAL A 126 4.45 12.06 3.91
N ILE A 127 4.06 11.23 2.94
CA ILE A 127 4.92 10.15 2.47
C ILE A 127 5.85 10.65 1.38
N VAL A 128 7.13 10.33 1.57
CA VAL A 128 8.20 10.73 0.67
C VAL A 128 8.97 9.48 0.27
N THR A 129 9.11 9.24 -1.03
CA THR A 129 9.84 8.11 -1.57
C THR A 129 11.20 8.55 -2.11
N ASN A 130 12.22 7.80 -1.76
CA ASN A 130 13.54 7.96 -2.34
C ASN A 130 13.60 7.07 -3.57
N THR A 131 13.32 7.63 -4.74
CA THR A 131 13.50 6.90 -6.00
C THR A 131 14.99 6.91 -6.35
N SER A 132 15.75 6.06 -5.68
CA SER A 132 17.04 5.63 -6.21
C SER A 132 16.73 4.78 -7.43
N SER A 133 17.04 5.28 -8.63
CA SER A 133 17.09 4.45 -9.84
C SER A 133 18.21 3.42 -9.68
N THR A 134 18.02 2.41 -8.85
CA THR A 134 18.81 1.19 -8.90
C THR A 134 18.30 0.40 -10.08
N SER A 135 18.96 0.62 -11.21
CA SER A 135 19.00 -0.34 -12.31
C SER A 135 19.24 -1.72 -11.68
N THR A 136 18.33 -2.65 -11.92
CA THR A 136 18.49 -4.06 -11.57
C THR A 136 19.86 -4.54 -12.03
N THR A 137 20.80 -4.65 -11.10
CA THR A 137 21.76 -5.74 -11.14
C THR A 137 21.33 -6.58 -9.95
N ASN A 138 20.64 -7.67 -10.25
CA ASN A 138 20.52 -8.77 -9.31
C ASN A 138 21.96 -9.25 -9.06
N ASN A 139 22.64 -8.62 -8.10
CA ASN A 139 23.78 -9.24 -7.45
C ASN A 139 23.20 -10.22 -6.42
N SER A 140 22.65 -11.32 -6.94
CA SER A 140 22.61 -12.56 -6.17
C SER A 140 24.03 -13.12 -6.22
N THR A 141 24.93 -12.50 -5.46
CA THR A 141 26.05 -13.28 -4.92
C THR A 141 25.39 -14.16 -3.88
N TYR A 142 25.13 -15.41 -4.25
CA TYR A 142 25.11 -16.45 -3.24
C TYR A 142 26.53 -16.45 -2.70
N ASP A 143 26.74 -15.76 -1.58
CA ASP A 143 27.86 -16.10 -0.71
C ASP A 143 27.47 -17.47 -0.17
N ASP A 144 28.08 -18.51 -0.76
CA ASP A 144 28.23 -19.84 -0.19
C ASP A 144 28.95 -19.66 1.16
N ASP A 145 28.22 -19.22 2.19
CA ASP A 145 28.62 -19.46 3.56
C ASP A 145 28.16 -20.88 3.89
N ASP A 146 29.14 -21.76 3.69
CA ASP A 146 29.25 -23.16 4.05
C ASP A 146 29.01 -23.31 5.57
N ASP A 147 27.76 -23.29 6.01
CA ASP A 147 27.40 -23.70 7.36
C ASP A 147 27.43 -25.24 7.39
N GLU A 148 28.61 -25.76 7.70
CA GLU A 148 28.87 -27.15 8.13
C GLU A 148 27.82 -27.53 9.20
N TYR A 149 26.91 -28.44 8.87
CA TYR A 149 26.08 -29.10 9.86
C TYR A 149 26.98 -30.03 10.68
N GLU A 150 27.41 -29.58 11.86
CA GLU A 150 27.93 -30.48 12.88
C GLU A 150 26.77 -31.36 13.37
N ASP A 151 26.76 -32.61 12.89
CA ASP A 151 25.95 -33.71 13.41
C ASP A 151 26.40 -34.04 14.84
N GLU A 152 25.79 -33.43 15.84
CA GLU A 152 25.85 -33.92 17.22
C GLU A 152 24.48 -33.79 17.87
N ASP A 153 23.79 -34.91 18.04
CA ASP A 153 23.03 -35.21 19.25
C ASP A 153 22.70 -36.71 19.28
N GLU A 154 23.61 -37.41 19.94
CA GLU A 154 23.52 -38.79 20.41
C GLU A 154 22.39 -38.89 21.44
N TYR A 155 21.26 -39.53 21.08
CA TYR A 155 20.22 -39.86 22.05
C TYR A 155 20.55 -41.20 22.70
N GLU A 156 21.23 -41.15 23.86
CA GLU A 156 21.23 -42.26 24.82
C GLU A 156 19.84 -42.35 25.47
N ASP A 157 19.01 -43.31 25.04
CA ASP A 157 17.76 -43.67 25.73
C ASP A 157 18.06 -44.76 26.76
N GLU A 158 18.53 -44.34 27.93
CA GLU A 158 18.54 -45.15 29.14
C GLU A 158 17.19 -45.05 29.84
N ASN A 159 16.24 -45.90 29.45
CA ASN A 159 15.08 -46.20 30.29
C ASN A 159 15.04 -47.68 30.66
N GLU A 160 15.84 -47.97 31.66
CA GLU A 160 15.69 -49.04 32.63
C GLU A 160 14.28 -49.01 33.23
N ILE A 161 13.44 -50.00 32.90
CA ILE A 161 12.31 -50.39 33.75
C ILE A 161 12.30 -51.91 33.84
N GLU A 162 12.92 -52.40 34.91
CA GLU A 162 12.72 -53.72 35.46
C GLU A 162 11.22 -53.92 35.75
N ASN A 163 10.65 -55.02 35.28
CA ASN A 163 9.50 -55.64 35.92
C ASN A 163 9.64 -57.15 35.79
N GLU A 164 10.27 -57.71 36.81
CA GLU A 164 10.17 -59.11 37.19
C GLU A 164 8.69 -59.51 37.30
N ILE A 165 8.28 -60.54 36.57
CA ILE A 165 7.16 -61.38 36.98
C ILE A 165 7.58 -62.84 36.78
N GLU A 166 8.32 -63.29 37.79
CA GLU A 166 8.26 -64.57 38.49
C GLU A 166 7.38 -65.69 37.89
N GLU A 167 8.09 -66.73 37.40
CA GLU A 167 7.96 -68.17 37.71
C GLU A 167 6.65 -68.96 37.48
N GLY A 168 6.81 -70.14 36.85
CA GLY A 168 5.96 -71.32 37.07
C GLY A 168 5.46 -71.99 35.78
N ILE A 169 6.26 -72.78 35.06
CA ILE A 169 6.55 -74.23 35.27
C ILE A 169 5.41 -75.19 34.83
N ASP A 170 5.80 -75.98 33.82
CA ASP A 170 5.57 -77.42 33.57
C ASP A 170 4.58 -77.96 32.51
N ASP A 171 5.22 -78.82 31.69
CA ASP A 171 4.86 -79.91 30.75
C ASP A 171 3.70 -79.78 29.74
#